data_AF-Z9JKD2-F1
#
_entry.id   AF-Z9JKD2-F1
#
_cell.length_a   1.000
_cell.length_b   1.000
_cell.length_c   1.000
_cell.angle_alpha   90.00
_cell.angle_beta   90.00
_cell.angle_gamma   90.00
#
_symmetry.space_group_name_H-M   'P 1'
#
loop_
_entity.id
_entity.type
_entity.pdbx_description
1 polymer ?
#
loop_
_entity_poly.entity_id
_entity_poly.type
_entity_poly.pdbx_seq_one_letter_code
_entity_poly.pdbx_strand_id
1 'polypeptide(L)'
;MLDKPAKAALGQLLVRDDTLSQLAALKQDAKDFGWRQMAREREKRATLEPLHGIAKALLPKLGVSHQNLLYYASMANFYTIHDLRNLKADQTHLYLLCYAWVRYRQLSDNLVDAMAYHMKQLEEESSADAKQSFAAEQTRRQQNTPQQVGRLLSLYIDDSVPDPTPFGDVRQRAYKIMPRDTLQTTVQRMSEKPVSKLALHWQAVDGLAERIRRHLRPLHVALDLAGTDPNSPWLAALTWAKGVFAKQQQMKDGIY
;
A
#
# COMPACT_ATOMS: atom_id res chain seq x y z
N MET A 1 22.33 -10.74 -34.09
CA MET A 1 22.40 -9.28 -34.37
C MET A 1 21.13 -8.63 -33.86
N LEU A 2 21.20 -7.37 -33.39
CA LEU A 2 20.01 -6.59 -33.03
C LEU A 2 19.05 -6.49 -34.23
N ASP A 3 17.77 -6.79 -34.00
CA ASP A 3 16.74 -6.66 -35.02
C ASP A 3 16.34 -5.18 -35.23
N LYS A 4 15.63 -4.91 -36.34
CA LYS A 4 15.18 -3.55 -36.68
C LYS A 4 14.36 -2.87 -35.55
N PRO A 5 13.40 -3.53 -34.87
CA PRO A 5 12.64 -2.87 -33.81
C PRO A 5 13.50 -2.51 -32.60
N ALA A 6 14.47 -3.37 -32.19
CA ALA A 6 15.37 -3.02 -31.10
C ALA A 6 16.21 -1.76 -31.41
N LYS A 7 16.74 -1.66 -32.64
CA LYS A 7 17.48 -0.48 -33.08
C LYS A 7 16.60 0.78 -33.08
N ALA A 8 15.34 0.66 -33.51
CA ALA A 8 14.41 1.78 -33.48
C ALA A 8 14.10 2.24 -32.04
N ALA A 9 13.85 1.31 -31.11
CA ALA A 9 13.61 1.63 -29.71
C ALA A 9 14.83 2.29 -29.04
N LEU A 10 16.05 1.83 -29.34
CA LEU A 10 17.29 2.49 -28.87
C LEU A 10 17.44 3.89 -29.49
N GLY A 11 17.09 4.05 -30.77
CA GLY A 11 17.10 5.34 -31.45
C GLY A 11 16.16 6.36 -30.81
N GLN A 12 14.96 5.93 -30.39
CA GLN A 12 13.97 6.78 -29.72
C GLN A 12 14.50 7.40 -28.42
N LEU A 13 15.33 6.67 -27.65
CA LEU A 13 15.97 7.22 -26.45
C LEU A 13 16.83 8.46 -26.74
N LEU A 14 17.42 8.51 -27.94
CA LEU A 14 18.29 9.59 -28.38
C LEU A 14 17.53 10.72 -29.06
N VAL A 15 16.25 10.57 -29.39
CA VAL A 15 15.44 11.63 -30.01
C VAL A 15 15.19 12.75 -28.97
N ARG A 16 15.27 14.00 -29.43
CA ARG A 16 14.88 15.17 -28.64
C ARG A 16 13.46 15.52 -29.04
N ASP A 17 12.52 15.44 -28.10
CA ASP A 17 11.28 16.21 -28.18
C ASP A 17 11.56 17.61 -27.59
N ASP A 18 10.78 18.62 -27.98
CA ASP A 18 11.04 20.07 -27.87
C ASP A 18 11.44 20.64 -26.48
N THR A 19 11.53 19.82 -25.44
CA THR A 19 11.94 20.23 -24.08
C THR A 19 13.13 19.45 -23.51
N LEU A 20 13.18 18.11 -23.64
CA LEU A 20 14.27 17.24 -23.17
C LEU A 20 14.27 15.92 -23.97
N SER A 21 15.44 15.30 -24.20
CA SER A 21 15.47 13.93 -24.74
C SER A 21 14.91 12.90 -23.74
N GLN A 22 14.36 11.80 -24.24
CA GLN A 22 13.88 10.69 -23.41
C GLN A 22 14.98 10.14 -22.48
N LEU A 23 16.21 9.97 -22.96
CA LEU A 23 17.34 9.52 -22.13
C LEU A 23 17.61 10.46 -20.95
N ALA A 24 17.53 11.79 -21.14
CA ALA A 24 17.72 12.75 -20.07
C ALA A 24 16.63 12.66 -18.99
N ALA A 25 15.38 12.43 -19.37
CA ALA A 25 14.29 12.19 -18.43
C ALA A 25 14.47 10.89 -17.64
N LEU A 26 14.96 9.82 -18.30
CA LEU A 26 15.23 8.53 -17.67
C LEU A 26 16.36 8.62 -16.63
N LYS A 27 17.35 9.49 -16.82
CA LYS A 27 18.48 9.70 -15.89
C LYS A 27 18.08 10.34 -14.55
N GLN A 28 16.95 11.05 -14.49
CA GLN A 28 16.53 11.71 -13.26
C GLN A 28 16.00 10.68 -12.26
N ASP A 29 16.42 10.76 -11.00
CA ASP A 29 15.90 9.94 -9.91
C ASP A 29 14.69 10.59 -9.23
N ALA A 30 13.82 9.75 -8.66
CA ALA A 30 12.78 10.21 -7.75
C ALA A 30 13.40 10.82 -6.49
N LYS A 31 12.85 11.96 -6.06
CA LYS A 31 13.31 12.65 -4.84
C LYS A 31 12.65 12.12 -3.56
N ASP A 32 11.48 11.50 -3.70
CA ASP A 32 10.64 11.01 -2.63
C ASP A 32 9.70 9.92 -3.16
N PHE A 33 9.00 9.22 -2.26
CA PHE A 33 7.98 8.22 -2.60
C PHE A 33 6.58 8.81 -2.78
N GLY A 34 6.47 10.09 -3.10
CA GLY A 34 5.22 10.77 -3.39
C GLY A 34 4.56 10.20 -4.66
N TRP A 35 3.22 10.28 -4.72
CA TRP A 35 2.44 9.65 -5.79
C TRP A 35 2.84 10.11 -7.20
N ARG A 36 3.16 11.41 -7.38
CA ARG A 36 3.61 11.95 -8.67
C ARG A 36 4.98 11.42 -9.07
N GLN A 37 5.89 11.28 -8.11
CA GLN A 37 7.22 10.73 -8.38
C GLN A 37 7.10 9.26 -8.77
N MET A 38 6.31 8.48 -8.02
CA MET A 38 6.09 7.06 -8.32
C MET A 38 5.35 6.84 -9.65
N ALA A 39 4.44 7.74 -10.03
CA ALA A 39 3.84 7.70 -11.36
C ALA A 39 4.91 7.86 -12.46
N ARG A 40 5.81 8.85 -12.31
CA ARG A 40 6.92 9.08 -13.27
C ARG A 40 7.91 7.91 -13.29
N GLU A 41 8.28 7.36 -12.15
CA GLU A 41 9.17 6.19 -12.08
C GLU A 41 8.55 4.98 -12.80
N ARG A 42 7.24 4.76 -12.65
CA ARG A 42 6.51 3.73 -13.40
C ARG A 42 6.52 3.98 -14.90
N GLU A 43 6.31 5.21 -15.35
CA GLU A 43 6.37 5.58 -16.78
C GLU A 43 7.77 5.37 -17.36
N LYS A 44 8.82 5.78 -16.64
CA LYS A 44 10.23 5.52 -17.03
C LYS A 44 10.50 4.02 -17.13
N ARG A 45 10.02 3.23 -16.16
CA ARG A 45 10.18 1.78 -16.16
C ARG A 45 9.48 1.14 -17.35
N ALA A 46 8.24 1.54 -17.64
CA ALA A 46 7.47 1.06 -18.79
C ALA A 46 8.16 1.40 -20.12
N THR A 47 8.75 2.60 -20.23
CA THR A 47 9.53 3.01 -21.41
C THR A 47 10.75 2.10 -21.63
N LEU A 48 11.40 1.66 -20.55
CA LEU A 48 12.57 0.80 -20.60
C LEU A 48 12.25 -0.70 -20.71
N GLU A 49 11.00 -1.11 -20.49
CA GLU A 49 10.60 -2.52 -20.42
C GLU A 49 10.95 -3.32 -21.70
N PRO A 50 10.66 -2.84 -22.93
CA PRO A 50 11.03 -3.55 -24.15
C PRO A 50 12.54 -3.69 -24.30
N LEU A 51 13.29 -2.62 -23.98
CA LEU A 51 14.75 -2.59 -24.06
C LEU A 51 15.40 -3.51 -23.03
N HIS A 52 14.83 -3.58 -21.82
CA HIS A 52 15.26 -4.52 -20.80
C HIS A 52 15.03 -5.97 -21.24
N GLY A 53 13.88 -6.26 -21.88
CA GLY A 53 13.61 -7.58 -22.46
C GLY A 53 14.66 -8.01 -23.50
N ILE A 54 15.02 -7.08 -24.40
CA ILE A 54 16.09 -7.27 -25.40
C ILE A 54 17.45 -7.49 -24.71
N ALA A 55 17.79 -6.63 -23.75
CA ALA A 55 19.04 -6.72 -23.00
C ALA A 55 19.16 -8.06 -22.24
N LYS A 56 18.05 -8.53 -21.64
CA LYS A 56 17.97 -9.84 -20.95
C LYS A 56 18.32 -11.01 -21.86
N ALA A 57 17.91 -10.95 -23.13
CA ALA A 57 18.19 -12.01 -24.10
C ALA A 57 19.58 -11.90 -24.74
N LEU A 58 20.11 -10.69 -24.92
CA LEU A 58 21.33 -10.43 -25.69
C LEU A 58 22.60 -10.32 -24.83
N LEU A 59 22.55 -9.62 -23.69
CA LEU A 59 23.76 -9.36 -22.89
C LEU A 59 24.48 -10.64 -22.43
N PRO A 60 23.79 -11.72 -22.00
CA PRO A 60 24.47 -12.97 -21.65
C PRO A 60 25.21 -13.61 -22.84
N LYS A 61 24.67 -13.49 -24.06
CA LYS A 61 25.28 -14.04 -25.28
C LYS A 61 26.52 -13.29 -25.72
N LEU A 62 26.64 -12.02 -25.33
CA LEU A 62 27.82 -11.18 -25.60
C LEU A 62 28.97 -11.46 -24.63
N GLY A 63 28.78 -12.28 -23.59
CA GLY A 63 29.82 -12.61 -22.62
C GLY A 63 30.33 -11.40 -21.82
N VAL A 64 29.52 -10.34 -21.71
CA VAL A 64 29.91 -9.12 -20.99
C VAL A 64 29.92 -9.42 -19.50
N SER A 65 31.08 -9.23 -18.87
CA SER A 65 31.21 -9.37 -17.40
C SER A 65 30.31 -8.35 -16.69
N HIS A 66 29.93 -8.65 -15.45
CA HIS A 66 29.11 -7.74 -14.66
C HIS A 66 29.75 -6.34 -14.51
N GLN A 67 31.08 -6.29 -14.29
CA GLN A 67 31.81 -5.03 -14.18
C GLN A 67 31.81 -4.24 -15.49
N ASN A 68 32.01 -4.91 -16.64
CA ASN A 68 31.94 -4.25 -17.95
C ASN A 68 30.52 -3.76 -18.25
N LEU A 69 29.50 -4.49 -17.84
CA LEU A 69 28.11 -4.08 -17.98
C LEU A 69 27.86 -2.76 -17.23
N LEU A 70 28.28 -2.67 -15.95
CA LEU A 70 28.13 -1.44 -15.16
C LEU A 70 28.93 -0.28 -15.76
N TYR A 71 30.15 -0.57 -16.24
CA TYR A 71 30.99 0.41 -16.93
C TYR A 71 30.33 0.94 -18.22
N TYR A 72 29.81 0.07 -19.08
CA TYR A 72 29.12 0.49 -20.31
C TYR A 72 27.81 1.23 -20.04
N ALA A 73 27.08 0.84 -18.99
CA ALA A 73 25.91 1.59 -18.54
C ALA A 73 26.28 3.01 -18.08
N SER A 74 27.41 3.17 -17.38
CA SER A 74 27.88 4.49 -16.94
C SER A 74 28.34 5.37 -18.10
N MET A 75 28.82 4.80 -19.21
CA MET A 75 29.13 5.56 -20.42
C MET A 75 27.90 6.26 -21.01
N ALA A 76 26.72 5.62 -20.98
CA ALA A 76 25.47 6.27 -21.40
C ALA A 76 25.09 7.46 -20.50
N ASN A 77 25.52 7.44 -19.24
CA ASN A 77 25.36 8.57 -18.31
C ASN A 77 26.35 9.69 -18.58
N PHE A 78 27.60 9.34 -18.82
CA PHE A 78 28.71 10.26 -19.06
C PHE A 78 28.56 11.05 -20.36
N TYR A 79 28.25 10.38 -21.46
CA TYR A 79 28.15 11.04 -22.76
C TYR A 79 26.89 11.91 -22.89
N THR A 80 27.02 13.02 -23.61
CA THR A 80 25.86 13.79 -24.06
C THR A 80 25.12 13.02 -25.16
N ILE A 81 23.86 13.40 -25.40
CA ILE A 81 23.08 12.81 -26.52
C ILE A 81 23.78 13.06 -27.86
N HIS A 82 24.44 14.21 -28.01
CA HIS A 82 25.20 14.54 -29.22
C HIS A 82 26.36 13.58 -29.40
N ASP A 83 27.15 13.35 -28.35
CA ASP A 83 28.30 12.43 -28.41
C ASP A 83 27.83 11.00 -28.72
N LEU A 84 26.77 10.53 -28.05
CA LEU A 84 26.20 9.20 -28.29
C LEU A 84 25.76 8.99 -29.74
N ARG A 85 25.27 10.03 -30.43
CA ARG A 85 24.87 9.96 -31.84
C ARG A 85 26.06 9.91 -32.80
N ASN A 86 27.22 10.42 -32.39
CA ASN A 86 28.43 10.50 -33.22
C ASN A 86 29.37 9.30 -33.02
N LEU A 87 29.17 8.48 -31.99
CA LEU A 87 29.88 7.22 -31.80
C LEU A 87 29.52 6.18 -32.86
N LYS A 88 30.32 5.11 -32.96
CA LYS A 88 29.99 3.95 -33.80
C LYS A 88 28.65 3.37 -33.33
N ALA A 89 27.74 3.10 -34.27
CA ALA A 89 26.39 2.63 -33.95
C ALA A 89 26.37 1.44 -32.97
N ASP A 90 27.24 0.45 -33.18
CA ASP A 90 27.32 -0.73 -32.29
C ASP A 90 27.79 -0.38 -30.87
N GLN A 91 28.68 0.61 -30.71
CA GLN A 91 29.10 1.09 -29.39
C GLN A 91 27.96 1.80 -28.68
N THR A 92 27.25 2.70 -29.38
CA THR A 92 26.07 3.39 -28.83
C THR A 92 24.99 2.41 -28.42
N HIS A 93 24.69 1.42 -29.26
CA HIS A 93 23.71 0.39 -28.92
C HIS A 93 24.11 -0.41 -27.67
N LEU A 94 25.39 -0.79 -27.56
CA LEU A 94 25.89 -1.51 -26.39
C LEU A 94 25.73 -0.68 -25.11
N TYR A 95 26.12 0.59 -25.13
CA TYR A 95 26.01 1.47 -23.96
C TYR A 95 24.56 1.68 -23.54
N LEU A 96 23.67 1.93 -24.50
CA LEU A 96 22.24 2.12 -24.22
C LEU A 96 21.55 0.84 -23.73
N LEU A 97 21.94 -0.34 -24.23
CA LEU A 97 21.42 -1.63 -23.73
C LEU A 97 21.87 -1.94 -22.31
N CYS A 98 23.16 -1.72 -22.01
CA CYS A 98 23.68 -1.85 -20.65
C CYS A 98 23.00 -0.85 -19.72
N TYR A 99 22.79 0.39 -20.16
CA TYR A 99 22.03 1.40 -19.42
C TYR A 99 20.60 0.96 -19.14
N ALA A 100 19.84 0.54 -20.16
CA ALA A 100 18.47 0.08 -20.01
C ALA A 100 18.35 -1.10 -19.05
N TRP A 101 19.32 -2.03 -19.10
CA TRP A 101 19.40 -3.16 -18.17
C TRP A 101 19.53 -2.72 -16.71
N VAL A 102 20.51 -1.85 -16.41
CA VAL A 102 20.76 -1.37 -15.05
C VAL A 102 19.61 -0.49 -14.58
N ARG A 103 19.19 0.46 -15.43
CA ARG A 103 18.20 1.47 -15.07
C ARG A 103 16.83 0.87 -14.84
N TYR A 104 16.38 -0.08 -15.64
CA TYR A 104 15.10 -0.76 -15.42
C TYR A 104 15.03 -1.46 -14.06
N ARG A 105 16.13 -2.09 -13.65
CA ARG A 105 16.24 -2.75 -12.33
C ARG A 105 16.22 -1.73 -11.20
N GLN A 106 17.04 -0.68 -11.30
CA GLN A 106 17.04 0.40 -10.31
C GLN A 106 15.65 1.04 -10.15
N LEU A 107 14.94 1.31 -11.25
CA LEU A 107 13.57 1.81 -11.19
C LEU A 107 12.62 0.80 -10.52
N SER A 108 12.81 -0.49 -10.79
CA SER A 108 12.01 -1.54 -10.14
C SER A 108 12.28 -1.60 -8.64
N ASP A 109 13.54 -1.50 -8.22
CA ASP A 109 13.95 -1.47 -6.81
C ASP A 109 13.34 -0.25 -6.10
N ASN A 110 13.39 0.94 -6.72
CA ASN A 110 12.75 2.15 -6.20
C ASN A 110 11.23 1.97 -5.97
N LEU A 111 10.54 1.28 -6.88
CA LEU A 111 9.10 1.00 -6.74
C LEU A 111 8.82 -0.01 -5.61
N VAL A 112 9.69 -1.00 -5.43
CA VAL A 112 9.60 -1.97 -4.32
C VAL A 112 9.83 -1.27 -2.98
N ASP A 113 10.85 -0.43 -2.88
CA ASP A 113 11.14 0.36 -1.68
C ASP A 113 9.98 1.30 -1.33
N ALA A 114 9.41 1.98 -2.32
CA ALA A 114 8.24 2.82 -2.13
C ALA A 114 7.02 2.01 -1.65
N MET A 115 6.81 0.82 -2.20
CA MET A 115 5.72 -0.07 -1.79
C MET A 115 5.88 -0.50 -0.32
N ALA A 116 7.10 -0.92 0.07
CA ALA A 116 7.42 -1.28 1.45
C ALA A 116 7.23 -0.10 2.40
N TYR A 117 7.68 1.11 2.02
CA TYR A 117 7.50 2.32 2.79
C TYR A 117 6.02 2.64 3.06
N HIS A 118 5.19 2.64 2.01
CA HIS A 118 3.76 2.94 2.15
C HIS A 118 3.02 1.85 2.92
N MET A 119 3.36 0.57 2.71
CA MET A 119 2.80 -0.54 3.49
C MET A 119 3.07 -0.38 4.98
N LYS A 120 4.32 -0.10 5.34
CA LYS A 120 4.71 0.10 6.74
C LYS A 120 3.97 1.27 7.38
N GLN A 121 3.86 2.41 6.70
CA GLN A 121 3.10 3.55 7.22
C GLN A 121 1.62 3.21 7.46
N LEU A 122 0.99 2.51 6.53
CA LEU A 122 -0.41 2.13 6.65
C LEU A 122 -0.64 1.11 7.78
N GLU A 123 0.28 0.17 7.97
CA GLU A 123 0.25 -0.79 9.07
C GLU A 123 0.39 -0.08 10.43
N GLU A 124 1.37 0.82 10.56
CA GLU A 124 1.60 1.58 11.80
C GLU A 124 0.41 2.47 12.15
N GLU A 125 -0.15 3.19 11.17
CA GLU A 125 -1.29 4.09 11.35
C GLU A 125 -2.58 3.33 11.66
N SER A 126 -2.94 2.30 10.89
CA SER A 126 -4.12 1.48 11.18
C SER A 126 -4.01 0.77 12.53
N SER A 127 -2.82 0.37 12.94
CA SER A 127 -2.57 -0.21 14.27
C SER A 127 -2.72 0.82 15.39
N ALA A 128 -2.22 2.05 15.19
CA ALA A 128 -2.35 3.14 16.15
C ALA A 128 -3.81 3.55 16.32
N ASP A 129 -4.53 3.77 15.21
CA ASP A 129 -5.94 4.16 15.19
C ASP A 129 -6.83 3.08 15.83
N ALA A 130 -6.56 1.80 15.54
CA ALA A 130 -7.29 0.70 16.15
C ALA A 130 -7.06 0.61 17.67
N LYS A 131 -5.81 0.82 18.12
CA LYS A 131 -5.48 0.86 19.55
C LYS A 131 -6.16 2.04 20.25
N GLN A 132 -6.14 3.23 19.64
CA GLN A 132 -6.79 4.42 20.19
C GLN A 132 -8.31 4.23 20.27
N SER A 133 -8.93 3.71 19.21
CA SER A 133 -10.37 3.43 19.16
C SER A 133 -10.78 2.39 20.20
N PHE A 134 -9.97 1.34 20.37
CA PHE A 134 -10.20 0.32 21.39
C PHE A 134 -10.09 0.88 22.81
N ALA A 135 -9.06 1.71 23.08
CA ALA A 135 -8.91 2.37 24.37
C ALA A 135 -10.08 3.32 24.65
N ALA A 136 -10.50 4.12 23.67
CA ALA A 136 -11.65 5.00 23.78
C ALA A 136 -12.95 4.22 24.07
N GLU A 137 -13.18 3.08 23.41
CA GLU A 137 -14.34 2.23 23.68
C GLU A 137 -14.29 1.61 25.08
N GLN A 138 -13.11 1.20 25.55
CA GLN A 138 -12.94 0.73 26.92
C GLN A 138 -13.21 1.83 27.94
N THR A 139 -12.68 3.03 27.74
CA THR A 139 -12.94 4.18 28.61
C THR A 139 -14.41 4.55 28.60
N ARG A 140 -15.07 4.58 27.43
CA ARG A 140 -16.51 4.84 27.31
C ARG A 140 -17.35 3.82 28.09
N ARG A 141 -16.91 2.56 28.13
CA ARG A 141 -17.54 1.49 28.93
C ARG A 141 -17.28 1.66 30.44
N GLN A 142 -16.06 2.07 30.81
CA GLN A 142 -15.65 2.30 32.21
C GLN A 142 -16.21 3.60 32.81
N GLN A 143 -16.53 4.61 31.99
CA GLN A 143 -17.16 5.87 32.43
C GLN A 143 -18.57 5.67 33.01
N ASN A 144 -19.19 4.51 32.80
CA ASN A 144 -20.42 4.14 33.48
C ASN A 144 -20.09 3.67 34.88
N THR A 145 -20.57 4.41 35.87
CA THR A 145 -20.26 4.28 37.29
C THR A 145 -20.49 2.83 37.75
N PRO A 146 -19.45 1.97 37.85
CA PRO A 146 -19.61 0.57 38.22
C PRO A 146 -20.27 0.44 39.60
N GLN A 147 -20.06 1.46 40.43
CA GLN A 147 -20.70 1.62 41.73
C GLN A 147 -22.22 1.85 41.64
N GLN A 148 -22.73 2.61 40.67
CA GLN A 148 -24.19 2.82 40.52
C GLN A 148 -24.88 1.56 40.00
N VAL A 149 -24.26 0.85 39.04
CA VAL A 149 -24.75 -0.45 38.57
C VAL A 149 -24.70 -1.48 39.70
N GLY A 150 -23.61 -1.54 40.46
CA GLY A 150 -23.52 -2.39 41.65
C GLY A 150 -24.64 -2.09 42.66
N ARG A 151 -24.87 -0.82 42.98
CA ARG A 151 -25.97 -0.39 43.87
C ARG A 151 -27.36 -0.74 43.33
N LEU A 152 -27.58 -0.69 42.02
CA LEU A 152 -28.82 -1.13 41.39
C LEU A 152 -29.02 -2.64 41.55
N LEU A 153 -27.97 -3.44 41.32
CA LEU A 153 -28.01 -4.88 41.50
C LEU A 153 -28.21 -5.27 42.97
N SER A 154 -27.65 -4.49 43.91
CA SER A 154 -27.85 -4.70 45.35
C SER A 154 -29.31 -4.65 45.78
N LEU A 155 -30.19 -3.90 45.10
CA LEU A 155 -31.63 -3.85 45.43
C LEU A 155 -32.33 -5.21 45.33
N TYR A 156 -31.78 -6.16 44.56
CA TYR A 156 -32.34 -7.51 44.41
C TYR A 156 -31.89 -8.49 45.50
N ILE A 157 -30.89 -8.13 46.29
CA ILE A 157 -30.32 -8.94 47.38
C ILE A 157 -30.39 -8.20 48.71
N ASP A 158 -31.19 -7.13 48.77
CA ASP A 158 -31.35 -6.28 49.96
C ASP A 158 -32.47 -6.84 50.83
N ASP A 159 -32.10 -7.57 51.89
CA ASP A 159 -33.03 -8.16 52.86
C ASP A 159 -33.90 -7.12 53.60
N SER A 160 -33.56 -5.82 53.51
CA SER A 160 -34.37 -4.73 54.06
C SER A 160 -35.58 -4.35 53.20
N VAL A 161 -35.70 -4.93 51.99
CA VAL A 161 -36.84 -4.77 51.09
C VAL A 161 -37.73 -6.01 51.23
N PRO A 162 -38.88 -5.93 51.93
CA PRO A 162 -39.77 -7.08 52.07
C PRO A 162 -40.31 -7.56 50.72
N ASP A 163 -40.41 -8.86 50.50
CA ASP A 163 -41.01 -9.48 49.30
C ASP A 163 -42.37 -8.90 48.87
N PRO A 164 -43.32 -8.55 49.77
CA PRO A 164 -44.60 -7.97 49.34
C PRO A 164 -44.50 -6.53 48.85
N THR A 165 -43.31 -5.91 48.85
CA THR A 165 -43.13 -4.53 48.37
C THR A 165 -43.50 -4.42 46.89
N PRO A 166 -44.41 -3.49 46.51
CA PRO A 166 -44.74 -3.28 45.11
C PRO A 166 -43.50 -2.93 44.27
N PHE A 167 -43.32 -3.60 43.13
CA PHE A 167 -42.18 -3.34 42.23
C PHE A 167 -42.08 -1.88 41.77
N GLY A 168 -43.21 -1.17 41.73
CA GLY A 168 -43.24 0.27 41.47
C GLY A 168 -42.37 1.08 42.44
N ASP A 169 -42.36 0.72 43.72
CA ASP A 169 -41.59 1.43 44.75
C ASP A 169 -40.10 1.11 44.66
N VAL A 170 -39.76 -0.16 44.37
CA VAL A 170 -38.38 -0.60 44.10
C VAL A 170 -37.82 0.14 42.88
N ARG A 171 -38.63 0.28 41.82
CA ARG A 171 -38.26 1.03 40.61
C ARG A 171 -38.03 2.52 40.89
N GLN A 172 -38.82 3.15 41.77
CA GLN A 172 -38.57 4.54 42.19
C GLN A 172 -37.27 4.67 42.99
N ARG A 173 -36.93 3.69 43.85
CA ARG A 173 -35.62 3.64 44.53
C ARG A 173 -34.47 3.50 43.53
N ALA A 174 -34.62 2.64 42.51
CA ALA A 174 -33.64 2.50 41.43
C ALA A 174 -33.40 3.82 40.68
N TYR A 175 -34.46 4.58 40.36
CA TYR A 175 -34.33 5.88 39.69
C TYR A 175 -33.61 6.95 40.52
N LYS A 176 -33.59 6.83 41.85
CA LYS A 176 -32.76 7.68 42.73
C LYS A 176 -31.28 7.32 42.67
N ILE A 177 -30.94 6.07 42.36
CA ILE A 177 -29.56 5.60 42.18
C ILE A 177 -29.04 5.96 40.78
N MET A 178 -29.87 5.76 39.77
CA MET A 178 -29.57 6.08 38.37
C MET A 178 -30.86 6.57 37.65
N PRO A 179 -30.89 7.81 37.14
CA PRO A 179 -32.05 8.33 36.42
C PRO A 179 -32.47 7.43 35.26
N ARG A 180 -33.76 7.42 34.93
CA ARG A 180 -34.35 6.53 33.91
C ARG A 180 -33.60 6.59 32.56
N ASP A 181 -33.30 7.79 32.06
CA ASP A 181 -32.66 7.96 30.76
C ASP A 181 -31.22 7.42 30.75
N THR A 182 -30.49 7.64 31.86
CA THR A 182 -29.15 7.08 32.08
C THR A 182 -29.19 5.56 32.24
N LEU A 183 -30.21 5.03 32.92
CA LEU A 183 -30.40 3.59 33.08
C LEU A 183 -30.68 2.91 31.74
N GLN A 184 -31.54 3.50 30.92
CA GLN A 184 -31.87 2.98 29.59
C GLN A 184 -30.63 2.92 28.68
N THR A 185 -29.86 4.01 28.61
CA THR A 185 -28.61 4.04 27.83
C THR A 185 -27.54 3.11 28.40
N THR A 186 -27.50 2.90 29.71
CA THR A 186 -26.56 1.96 30.35
C THR A 186 -26.92 0.51 30.05
N VAL A 187 -28.20 0.13 30.16
CA VAL A 187 -28.69 -1.22 29.81
C VAL A 187 -28.41 -1.52 28.34
N GLN A 188 -28.76 -0.61 27.43
CA GLN A 188 -28.50 -0.80 26.00
C GLN A 188 -27.01 -1.06 25.72
N ARG A 189 -26.11 -0.25 26.30
CA ARG A 189 -24.65 -0.42 26.13
C ARG A 189 -24.09 -1.70 26.75
N MET A 190 -24.65 -2.16 27.87
CA MET A 190 -24.24 -3.40 28.53
C MET A 190 -24.76 -4.66 27.82
N SER A 191 -25.91 -4.56 27.15
CA SER A 191 -26.49 -5.64 26.35
C SER A 191 -25.85 -5.80 24.97
N GLU A 192 -25.24 -4.74 24.43
CA GLU A 192 -24.56 -4.76 23.14
C GLU A 192 -23.21 -5.50 23.19
N LYS A 193 -23.01 -6.42 22.23
CA LYS A 193 -21.76 -7.17 22.08
C LYS A 193 -20.59 -6.20 21.88
N PRO A 194 -19.47 -6.35 22.62
CA PRO A 194 -18.28 -5.54 22.37
C PRO A 194 -17.82 -5.64 20.92
N VAL A 195 -17.56 -4.48 20.32
CA VAL A 195 -16.88 -4.41 19.04
C VAL A 195 -15.54 -5.12 19.18
N SER A 196 -15.27 -6.08 18.29
CA SER A 196 -14.04 -6.85 18.36
C SER A 196 -12.85 -5.97 17.98
N LYS A 197 -11.68 -6.25 18.56
CA LYS A 197 -10.42 -5.60 18.18
C LYS A 197 -10.14 -5.73 16.68
N LEU A 198 -10.51 -6.87 16.09
CA LEU A 198 -10.37 -7.12 14.66
C LEU A 198 -11.29 -6.21 13.82
N ALA A 199 -12.54 -6.00 14.24
CA ALA A 199 -13.47 -5.11 13.55
C ALA A 199 -12.98 -3.66 13.58
N LEU A 200 -12.46 -3.19 14.72
CA LEU A 200 -11.84 -1.86 14.83
C LEU A 200 -10.60 -1.71 13.94
N HIS A 201 -9.81 -2.78 13.80
CA HIS A 201 -8.67 -2.78 12.89
C HIS A 201 -9.11 -2.65 11.43
N TRP A 202 -10.09 -3.45 10.99
CA TRP A 202 -10.63 -3.33 9.63
C TRP A 202 -11.27 -1.97 9.36
N GLN A 203 -11.97 -1.40 10.33
CA GLN A 203 -12.51 -0.04 10.23
C GLN A 203 -11.41 1.02 10.06
N ALA A 204 -10.27 0.86 10.76
CA ALA A 204 -9.12 1.73 10.58
C ALA A 204 -8.49 1.58 9.19
N VAL A 205 -8.37 0.34 8.68
CA VAL A 205 -7.89 0.06 7.32
C VAL A 205 -8.83 0.66 6.26
N ASP A 206 -10.15 0.56 6.46
CA ASP A 206 -11.15 1.16 5.58
C ASP A 206 -10.99 2.69 5.49
N GLY A 207 -10.66 3.34 6.62
CA GLY A 207 -10.34 4.77 6.66
C GLY A 207 -9.14 5.17 5.81
N LEU A 208 -8.22 4.24 5.52
CA LEU A 208 -7.02 4.45 4.73
C LEU A 208 -7.20 4.08 3.24
N ALA A 209 -8.42 3.69 2.82
CA ALA A 209 -8.69 3.17 1.48
C ALA A 209 -8.22 4.12 0.35
N GLU A 210 -8.40 5.43 0.49
CA GLU A 210 -7.95 6.40 -0.51
C GLU A 210 -6.42 6.45 -0.66
N ARG A 211 -5.69 6.32 0.45
CA ARG A 211 -4.22 6.26 0.42
C ARG A 211 -3.73 4.95 -0.20
N ILE A 212 -4.37 3.83 0.15
CA ILE A 212 -4.10 2.53 -0.46
C ILE A 212 -4.32 2.60 -1.99
N ARG A 213 -5.44 3.18 -2.43
CA ARG A 213 -5.75 3.37 -3.87
C ARG A 213 -4.75 4.26 -4.58
N ARG A 214 -4.30 5.33 -3.92
CA ARG A 214 -3.39 6.32 -4.51
C ARG A 214 -1.94 5.86 -4.56
N HIS A 215 -1.46 5.22 -3.50
CA HIS A 215 -0.03 4.91 -3.33
C HIS A 215 0.30 3.44 -3.60
N LEU A 216 -0.47 2.49 -3.06
CA LEU A 216 -0.13 1.07 -3.16
C LEU A 216 -0.64 0.42 -4.44
N ARG A 217 -1.89 0.69 -4.84
CA ARG A 217 -2.50 0.04 -6.02
C ARG A 217 -1.67 0.24 -7.29
N PRO A 218 -1.18 1.44 -7.64
CA PRO A 218 -0.41 1.62 -8.87
C PRO A 218 0.94 0.91 -8.84
N LEU A 219 1.58 0.83 -7.67
CA LEU A 219 2.83 0.09 -7.47
C LEU A 219 2.61 -1.41 -7.62
N HIS A 220 1.59 -1.96 -6.97
CA HIS A 220 1.20 -3.37 -7.08
C HIS A 220 0.91 -3.77 -8.53
N VAL A 221 0.22 -2.93 -9.29
CA VAL A 221 -0.08 -3.20 -10.70
C VAL A 221 1.19 -3.17 -11.57
N ALA A 222 2.16 -2.32 -11.25
CA ALA A 222 3.41 -2.24 -12.01
C ALA A 222 4.40 -3.38 -11.68
N LEU A 223 4.43 -3.84 -10.43
CA LEU A 223 5.36 -4.86 -9.97
C LEU A 223 4.86 -6.27 -10.28
N ASP A 224 5.80 -7.16 -10.58
CA ASP A 224 5.53 -8.58 -10.78
C ASP A 224 5.99 -9.34 -9.53
N LEU A 225 5.06 -9.49 -8.60
CA LEU A 225 5.31 -10.21 -7.36
C LEU A 225 5.34 -11.72 -7.62
N ALA A 226 6.36 -12.37 -7.08
CA ALA A 226 6.51 -13.82 -7.09
C ALA A 226 6.81 -14.28 -5.66
N GLY A 227 6.48 -15.53 -5.35
CA GLY A 227 6.85 -16.16 -4.09
C GLY A 227 7.50 -17.52 -4.33
N THR A 228 8.09 -18.05 -3.27
CA THR A 228 8.78 -19.35 -3.28
C THR A 228 7.81 -20.53 -3.37
N ASP A 229 6.59 -20.36 -2.86
CA ASP A 229 5.49 -21.32 -2.98
C ASP A 229 4.55 -20.93 -4.12
N PRO A 230 4.50 -21.70 -5.22
CA PRO A 230 3.58 -21.45 -6.34
C PRO A 230 2.10 -21.54 -5.95
N ASN A 231 1.76 -22.27 -4.88
CA ASN A 231 0.39 -22.50 -4.42
C ASN A 231 -0.02 -21.57 -3.28
N SER A 232 0.76 -20.50 -3.04
CA SER A 232 0.47 -19.56 -1.96
C SER A 232 -0.89 -18.88 -2.17
N PRO A 233 -1.83 -18.98 -1.20
CA PRO A 233 -3.13 -18.32 -1.30
C PRO A 233 -2.98 -16.79 -1.38
N TRP A 234 -1.90 -16.24 -0.81
CA TRP A 234 -1.58 -14.82 -0.91
C TRP A 234 -1.19 -14.40 -2.33
N LEU A 235 -0.37 -15.21 -3.02
CA LEU A 235 -0.04 -14.93 -4.43
C LEU A 235 -1.28 -15.03 -5.33
N ALA A 236 -2.15 -16.00 -5.07
CA ALA A 236 -3.42 -16.13 -5.79
C ALA A 236 -4.31 -14.89 -5.59
N ALA A 237 -4.46 -14.42 -4.34
CA ALA A 237 -5.21 -13.22 -4.02
C ALA A 237 -4.62 -11.95 -4.67
N LEU A 238 -3.30 -11.78 -4.62
CA LEU A 238 -2.59 -10.65 -5.23
C LEU A 238 -2.75 -10.64 -6.77
N THR A 239 -2.69 -11.82 -7.40
CA THR A 239 -2.89 -12.00 -8.84
C THR A 239 -4.33 -11.69 -9.24
N TRP A 240 -5.30 -12.20 -8.48
CA TRP A 240 -6.71 -11.88 -8.66
C TRP A 240 -6.96 -10.37 -8.55
N ALA A 241 -6.45 -9.72 -7.49
CA ALA A 241 -6.60 -8.29 -7.28
C ALA A 241 -6.01 -7.46 -8.45
N LYS A 242 -4.83 -7.85 -8.95
CA LYS A 242 -4.20 -7.22 -10.13
C LYS A 242 -5.11 -7.32 -11.35
N GLY A 243 -5.75 -8.48 -11.57
CA GLY A 243 -6.73 -8.69 -12.63
C GLY A 243 -8.00 -7.83 -12.48
N VAL A 244 -8.50 -7.64 -11.26
CA VAL A 244 -9.66 -6.75 -10.98
C VAL A 244 -9.31 -5.30 -11.27
N PHE A 245 -8.14 -4.83 -10.82
CA PHE A 245 -7.69 -3.45 -11.06
C PHE A 245 -7.48 -3.14 -12.54
N ALA A 246 -6.97 -4.11 -13.32
CA ALA A 246 -6.79 -3.96 -14.76
C ALA A 246 -8.11 -3.75 -15.52
N LYS A 247 -9.22 -4.31 -15.01
CA LYS A 247 -10.56 -4.20 -15.61
C LYS A 247 -11.32 -2.92 -15.22
N GLN A 248 -10.71 -2.01 -14.43
CA GLN A 248 -11.36 -0.81 -13.85
C GLN A 248 -12.68 -1.08 -13.11
N GLN A 249 -12.91 -2.33 -12.69
CA GLN A 249 -14.11 -2.67 -11.92
C GLN A 249 -13.96 -2.11 -10.51
N GLN A 250 -14.97 -1.39 -10.03
CA GLN A 250 -15.07 -1.08 -8.61
C GLN A 250 -15.18 -2.40 -7.85
N MET A 251 -14.31 -2.61 -6.86
CA MET A 251 -14.55 -3.61 -5.83
C MET A 251 -15.78 -3.14 -5.07
N LYS A 252 -16.96 -3.61 -5.51
CA LYS A 252 -18.16 -3.53 -4.70
C LYS A 252 -18.03 -4.62 -3.65
N ASP A 253 -18.18 -4.18 -2.42
CA ASP A 253 -18.34 -4.96 -1.20
C ASP A 253 -17.03 -5.36 -0.50
N GLY A 254 -16.85 -4.78 0.69
CA GLY A 254 -15.86 -5.20 1.67
C GLY A 254 -16.14 -6.63 2.06
N ILE A 255 -15.15 -7.50 1.84
CA ILE A 255 -15.15 -8.84 2.38
C ILE A 255 -14.79 -8.69 3.85
N TYR A 256 -15.82 -8.59 4.70
CA TYR A 256 -15.72 -8.74 6.15
C TYR A 256 -15.57 -10.23 6.52
#